data_AF-A0A6S7JGK6-F1
#
_entry.id   AF-A0A6S7JGK6-F1
#
_cell.length_a   1.000
_cell.length_b   1.000
_cell.length_c   1.000
_cell.angle_alpha   90.00
_cell.angle_beta   90.00
_cell.angle_gamma   90.00
#
_symmetry.space_group_name_H-M   'P 1'
#
loop_
_entity.id
_entity.type
_entity.pdbx_description
1 polymer ?
#
loop_
_entity_poly.entity_id
_entity_poly.type
_entity_poly.pdbx_seq_one_letter_code
_entity_poly.pdbx_strand_id
1 'polypeptide(L)'
;MDSMTLSQLNSRFYRAEYECFQIELAKNYGVPEWREDVKKVMMKAGLENKSVVFLFVDTQIKDESFLEDLNNILNAGDVPNIYQPDELDNIYTTMKPIVQDSGQPPTKANLYSAYTKLVRSNIHLVVCMSPIGEIFRARLRQFPSLVNCCTIDWFSEWPDEALQSVASTFLGEIQELEDSPYTQGLVDMCGAIHQMVARKSKQYLAELSRYNYVTPTSYLDLLGTFRKLVSLKKSEIVNARIRTKTGLDKLLSTAEEVEKLQEELESMQPLLAQAAVDTEETMEQIKKDSVVANETKVVVQREEIEATKKATETQAIADDAQRDLDEALPALEAALTSLKSLNRNDVVEVRALQRPPPGVKLVIDAVCIIKGVKPKKVAGEK
;
A
#
# COMPACT_ATOMS: atom_id res chain seq x y z
N MET A 1 12.92 -15.86 41.40
CA MET A 1 13.55 -16.62 40.30
C MET A 1 12.98 -16.09 38.99
N ASP A 2 13.81 -15.89 37.98
CA ASP A 2 13.38 -15.26 36.72
C ASP A 2 12.59 -16.27 35.86
N SER A 3 11.59 -15.81 35.12
CA SER A 3 10.80 -16.63 34.17
C SER A 3 11.69 -17.35 33.14
N MET A 4 12.86 -16.77 32.85
CA MET A 4 13.86 -17.32 31.94
C MET A 4 14.58 -18.57 32.50
N THR A 5 14.82 -18.65 33.80
CA THR A 5 15.40 -19.86 34.42
C THR A 5 14.42 -21.03 34.39
N LEU A 6 13.12 -20.77 34.56
CA LEU A 6 12.08 -21.80 34.45
C LEU A 6 11.92 -22.31 33.02
N SER A 7 11.97 -21.41 32.03
CA SER A 7 11.89 -21.82 30.61
C SER A 7 13.12 -22.61 30.16
N GLN A 8 14.32 -22.25 30.65
CA GLN A 8 15.54 -23.03 30.40
C GLN A 8 15.45 -24.43 31.02
N LEU A 9 14.96 -24.55 32.26
CA LEU A 9 14.75 -25.85 32.90
C LEU A 9 13.75 -26.71 32.12
N ASN A 10 12.60 -26.15 31.73
CA ASN A 10 11.62 -26.83 30.89
C ASN A 10 12.22 -27.32 29.56
N SER A 11 13.07 -26.50 28.93
CA SER A 11 13.74 -26.89 27.68
C SER A 11 14.73 -28.05 27.88
N ARG A 12 15.37 -28.15 29.06
CA ARG A 12 16.26 -29.25 29.39
C ARG A 12 15.49 -30.54 29.67
N PHE A 13 14.38 -30.45 30.40
CA PHE A 13 13.51 -31.60 30.65
C PHE A 13 12.93 -32.17 29.36
N TYR A 14 12.49 -31.30 28.44
CA TYR A 14 12.00 -31.70 27.13
C TYR A 14 13.06 -32.45 26.31
N ARG A 15 14.33 -32.01 26.33
CA ARG A 15 15.44 -32.70 25.64
C ARG A 15 15.79 -34.05 26.27
N ALA A 16 15.47 -34.25 27.55
CA ALA A 16 15.69 -35.49 28.27
C ALA A 16 14.46 -36.43 28.22
N GLU A 17 13.44 -36.11 27.41
CA GLU A 17 12.19 -36.85 27.27
C GLU A 17 11.39 -37.00 28.58
N TYR A 18 11.63 -36.12 29.55
CA TYR A 18 10.85 -36.08 30.78
C TYR A 18 9.56 -35.26 30.59
N GLU A 19 8.44 -35.80 31.07
CA GLU A 19 7.19 -35.04 31.11
C GLU A 19 7.27 -34.02 32.25
N CYS A 20 7.28 -32.73 31.94
CA CYS A 20 7.30 -31.67 32.94
C CYS A 20 5.88 -31.29 33.36
N PHE A 21 5.56 -31.47 34.63
CA PHE A 21 4.32 -31.02 35.24
C PHE A 21 4.58 -29.76 36.07
N GLN A 22 3.85 -28.69 35.75
CA GLN A 22 3.88 -27.43 36.48
C GLN A 22 2.46 -27.06 36.89
N ILE A 23 2.32 -26.53 38.11
CA ILE A 23 1.02 -26.16 38.66
C ILE A 23 0.57 -24.81 38.09
N GLU A 24 -0.67 -24.76 37.63
CA GLU A 24 -1.33 -23.52 37.24
C GLU A 24 -2.21 -23.04 38.40
N LEU A 25 -1.76 -21.99 39.09
CA LEU A 25 -2.51 -21.41 40.19
C LEU A 25 -3.75 -20.66 39.68
N ALA A 26 -4.91 -21.29 39.80
CA ALA A 26 -6.19 -20.59 39.72
C ALA A 26 -6.48 -19.81 41.01
N LYS A 27 -7.37 -18.80 40.93
CA LYS A 27 -7.80 -18.01 42.11
C LYS A 27 -8.31 -18.91 43.24
N ASN A 28 -9.03 -19.98 42.90
CA ASN A 28 -9.62 -20.92 43.86
C ASN A 28 -8.75 -22.15 44.14
N TYR A 29 -7.49 -22.19 43.69
CA TYR A 29 -6.61 -23.33 43.95
C TYR A 29 -6.28 -23.41 45.45
N GLY A 30 -6.66 -24.52 46.09
CA GLY A 30 -6.40 -24.84 47.49
C GLY A 30 -5.81 -26.23 47.68
N VAL A 31 -5.88 -26.73 48.92
CA VAL A 31 -5.39 -28.06 49.32
C VAL A 31 -6.01 -29.23 48.54
N PRO A 32 -7.33 -29.27 48.23
CA PRO A 32 -7.88 -30.42 47.51
C PRO A 32 -7.38 -30.49 46.07
N GLU A 33 -7.29 -29.36 45.35
CA GLU A 33 -6.74 -29.32 43.99
C GLU A 33 -5.26 -29.71 43.97
N TRP A 34 -4.49 -29.24 44.96
CA TRP A 34 -3.10 -29.64 45.15
C TRP A 34 -2.94 -31.15 45.30
N ARG A 35 -3.72 -31.77 46.19
CA ARG A 35 -3.64 -33.22 46.41
C ARG A 35 -4.05 -34.01 45.17
N GLU A 36 -5.01 -33.53 44.40
CA GLU A 36 -5.38 -34.14 43.12
C GLU A 36 -4.24 -34.06 42.08
N ASP A 37 -3.53 -32.93 41.99
CA ASP A 37 -2.41 -32.78 41.05
C ASP A 37 -1.21 -33.64 41.44
N VAL A 38 -0.84 -33.66 42.73
CA VAL A 38 0.20 -34.56 43.25
C VAL A 38 -0.17 -36.02 42.98
N LYS A 39 -1.42 -36.39 43.23
CA LYS A 39 -1.93 -37.74 42.97
C LYS A 39 -1.82 -38.13 41.50
N LYS A 40 -2.20 -37.24 40.56
CA LYS A 40 -2.06 -37.48 39.12
C LYS A 40 -0.61 -37.72 38.72
N VAL A 41 0.33 -36.93 39.26
CA VAL A 41 1.77 -37.08 38.99
C VAL A 41 2.27 -38.42 39.52
N MET A 42 1.89 -38.79 40.75
CA MET A 42 2.26 -40.08 41.34
C MET A 42 1.69 -41.27 40.58
N MET A 43 0.42 -41.20 40.17
CA MET A 43 -0.22 -42.25 39.37
C MET A 43 0.45 -42.41 38.00
N LYS A 44 0.77 -41.31 37.30
CA LYS A 44 1.52 -41.38 36.04
C LYS A 44 2.90 -42.02 36.22
N ALA A 45 3.63 -41.60 37.25
CA ALA A 45 4.97 -42.12 37.52
C ALA A 45 4.97 -43.60 37.94
N GLY A 46 3.99 -44.01 38.75
CA GLY A 46 3.89 -45.37 39.27
C GLY A 46 3.19 -46.36 38.33
N LEU A 47 2.01 -46.02 37.79
CA LEU A 47 1.21 -46.94 36.97
C LEU A 47 1.70 -47.04 35.53
N GLU A 48 2.04 -45.91 34.90
CA GLU A 48 2.48 -45.87 33.49
C GLU A 48 4.00 -46.05 33.35
N ASN A 49 4.73 -46.10 34.47
CA ASN A 49 6.18 -46.19 34.52
C ASN A 49 6.89 -45.11 33.66
N LYS A 50 6.32 -43.89 33.63
CA LYS A 50 6.87 -42.75 32.90
C LYS A 50 7.63 -41.83 33.86
N SER A 51 8.79 -41.36 33.44
CA SER A 51 9.56 -40.40 34.23
C SER A 51 8.95 -39.00 34.11
N VAL A 52 8.55 -38.43 35.25
CA VAL A 52 7.85 -37.15 35.35
C VAL A 52 8.66 -36.19 36.21
N VAL A 53 8.87 -34.97 35.73
CA VAL A 53 9.49 -33.89 36.50
C VAL A 53 8.39 -33.00 37.08
N PHE A 54 8.33 -32.89 38.41
CA PHE A 54 7.43 -31.96 39.08
C PHE A 54 8.17 -30.66 39.40
N LEU A 55 7.85 -29.60 38.66
CA LEU A 55 8.45 -28.27 38.82
C LEU A 55 7.59 -27.42 39.75
N PHE A 56 8.13 -27.07 40.91
CA PHE A 56 7.44 -26.32 41.95
C PHE A 56 8.19 -25.04 42.33
N VAL A 57 7.52 -23.89 42.21
CA VAL A 57 8.11 -22.56 42.40
C VAL A 57 7.63 -21.94 43.70
N ASP A 58 8.48 -21.16 44.38
CA ASP A 58 8.15 -20.49 45.65
C ASP A 58 6.88 -19.62 45.61
N THR A 59 6.62 -18.96 44.50
CA THR A 59 5.41 -18.16 44.27
C THR A 59 4.13 -19.00 44.20
N GLN A 60 4.24 -20.32 44.01
CA GLN A 60 3.13 -21.25 43.98
C GLN A 60 2.70 -21.75 45.37
N ILE A 61 3.49 -21.46 46.41
CA ILE A 61 3.22 -21.91 47.78
C ILE A 61 2.17 -20.99 48.43
N LYS A 62 0.90 -21.41 48.37
CA LYS A 62 -0.20 -20.74 49.09
C LYS A 62 -0.32 -21.19 50.54
N ASP A 63 -0.06 -22.47 50.79
CA ASP A 63 -0.19 -23.12 52.10
C ASP A 63 1.06 -23.97 52.36
N GLU A 64 1.53 -24.00 53.62
CA GLU A 64 2.72 -24.76 54.01
C GLU A 64 2.49 -26.28 53.96
N SER A 65 1.24 -26.73 53.98
CA SER A 65 0.87 -28.15 53.76
C SER A 65 1.37 -28.70 52.42
N PHE A 66 1.57 -27.85 51.41
CA PHE A 66 2.10 -28.28 50.11
C PHE A 66 3.55 -28.78 50.25
N LEU A 67 4.36 -28.08 51.05
CA LEU A 67 5.74 -28.49 51.31
C LEU A 67 5.82 -29.73 52.21
N GLU A 68 4.85 -29.91 53.11
CA GLU A 68 4.74 -31.13 53.91
C GLU A 68 4.49 -32.37 53.03
N ASP A 69 3.54 -32.27 52.09
CA ASP A 69 3.26 -33.34 51.13
C ASP A 69 4.50 -33.65 50.26
N LEU A 70 5.21 -32.62 49.76
CA LEU A 70 6.46 -32.80 49.01
C LEU A 70 7.58 -33.43 49.85
N ASN A 71 7.69 -33.06 51.12
CA ASN A 71 8.66 -33.62 52.04
C ASN A 71 8.40 -35.12 52.29
N ASN A 72 7.13 -35.53 52.34
CA ASN A 72 6.73 -36.93 52.44
C ASN A 72 7.07 -37.73 51.17
N ILE A 73 6.86 -37.15 49.98
CA ILE A 73 7.27 -37.76 48.70
C ILE A 73 8.78 -37.95 48.63
N LEU A 74 9.57 -36.96 49.05
CA LEU A 74 11.03 -37.08 49.05
C LEU A 74 11.57 -38.15 50.01
N ASN A 75 10.98 -38.27 51.21
CA ASN A 75 11.41 -39.25 52.20
C ASN A 75 10.93 -40.68 51.88
N ALA A 76 9.62 -40.83 51.72
CA ALA A 76 8.96 -42.12 51.67
C ALA A 76 8.58 -42.53 50.24
N GLY A 77 8.45 -41.58 49.31
CA GLY A 77 7.85 -41.81 48.00
C GLY A 77 6.32 -41.84 48.05
N ASP A 78 5.71 -41.39 49.13
CA ASP A 78 4.27 -41.50 49.38
C ASP A 78 3.73 -40.32 50.21
N VAL A 79 2.44 -40.01 50.04
CA VAL A 79 1.71 -39.00 50.82
C VAL A 79 0.56 -39.68 51.59
N PRO A 80 0.52 -39.56 52.92
CA PRO A 80 -0.54 -40.19 53.71
C PRO A 80 -1.95 -39.73 53.32
N ASN A 81 -2.87 -40.70 53.20
CA ASN A 81 -4.30 -40.48 52.90
C ASN A 81 -4.55 -39.71 51.59
N ILE A 82 -3.69 -39.86 50.58
CA ILE A 82 -3.89 -39.23 49.27
C ILE A 82 -4.81 -40.05 48.35
N TYR A 83 -4.79 -41.38 48.48
CA TYR A 83 -5.56 -42.30 47.63
C TYR A 83 -6.89 -42.68 48.26
N GLN A 84 -7.94 -42.71 47.43
CA GLN A 84 -9.22 -43.30 47.77
C GLN A 84 -9.17 -44.84 47.66
N PRO A 85 -10.09 -45.59 48.31
CA PRO A 85 -10.11 -47.05 48.26
C PRO A 85 -10.14 -47.63 46.84
N ASP A 86 -10.93 -47.03 45.95
CA ASP A 86 -11.05 -47.45 44.55
C ASP A 86 -9.73 -47.28 43.77
N GLU A 87 -8.98 -46.23 44.10
CA GLU A 87 -7.69 -45.91 43.48
C GLU A 87 -6.58 -46.87 43.96
N LEU A 88 -6.62 -47.25 45.24
CA LEU A 88 -5.72 -48.26 45.79
C LEU A 88 -5.93 -49.62 45.10
N ASP A 89 -7.18 -50.01 44.85
CA ASP A 89 -7.49 -51.25 44.13
C ASP A 89 -6.97 -51.23 42.69
N ASN A 90 -7.00 -50.08 42.02
CA ASN A 90 -6.37 -49.90 40.71
C ASN A 90 -4.85 -50.07 40.76
N ILE A 91 -4.19 -49.48 41.78
CA ILE A 91 -2.75 -49.63 42.01
C ILE A 91 -2.40 -51.10 42.24
N TYR A 92 -3.14 -51.80 43.11
CA TYR A 92 -2.89 -53.22 43.39
C TYR A 92 -3.08 -54.11 42.18
N THR A 93 -4.05 -53.80 41.32
CA THR A 93 -4.33 -54.56 40.09
C THR A 93 -3.18 -54.41 39.09
N THR A 94 -2.69 -53.18 38.92
CA THR A 94 -1.60 -52.87 37.98
C THR A 94 -0.25 -53.41 38.46
N MET A 95 0.00 -53.42 39.77
CA MET A 95 1.27 -53.85 40.35
C MET A 95 1.41 -55.37 40.52
N LYS A 96 0.29 -56.12 40.48
CA LYS A 96 0.29 -57.59 40.59
C LYS A 96 1.26 -58.29 39.63
N PRO A 97 1.22 -58.05 38.31
CA PRO A 97 2.15 -58.70 37.39
C PRO A 97 3.61 -58.36 37.70
N ILE A 98 3.90 -57.10 38.06
CA ILE A 98 5.26 -56.63 38.36
C ILE A 98 5.84 -57.33 39.61
N VAL A 99 5.01 -57.54 40.63
CA VAL A 99 5.41 -58.25 41.86
C VAL A 99 5.56 -59.76 41.64
N GLN A 100 4.73 -60.34 40.78
CA GLN A 100 4.84 -61.75 40.39
C GLN A 100 6.08 -62.02 39.56
N ASP A 101 6.41 -61.14 38.61
CA ASP A 101 7.62 -61.23 37.79
C ASP A 101 8.90 -61.06 38.62
N SER A 102 8.83 -60.28 39.71
CA SER A 102 9.93 -60.13 40.67
C SER A 102 9.99 -61.25 41.72
N GLY A 103 9.14 -62.29 41.63
CA GLY A 103 9.17 -63.47 42.48
C GLY A 103 8.70 -63.26 43.92
N GLN A 104 8.02 -62.15 44.21
CA GLN A 104 7.50 -61.85 45.55
C GLN A 104 6.02 -62.26 45.68
N PRO A 105 5.57 -62.68 46.89
CA PRO A 105 4.16 -62.99 47.08
C PRO A 105 3.31 -61.71 46.94
N PRO A 106 2.16 -61.75 46.24
CA PRO A 106 1.32 -60.58 45.97
C PRO A 106 0.48 -60.19 47.20
N THR A 107 1.14 -59.85 48.30
CA THR A 107 0.51 -59.25 49.49
C THR A 107 0.29 -57.75 49.26
N LYS A 108 -0.72 -57.16 49.91
CA LYS A 108 -1.00 -55.71 49.78
C LYS A 108 0.23 -54.85 50.09
N ALA A 109 1.03 -55.25 51.09
CA ALA A 109 2.27 -54.55 51.45
C ALA A 109 3.34 -54.61 50.34
N ASN A 110 3.52 -55.78 49.70
CA ASN A 110 4.51 -55.93 48.62
C ASN A 110 4.09 -55.18 47.35
N LEU A 111 2.79 -55.21 47.01
CA LEU A 111 2.24 -54.45 45.89
C LEU A 111 2.44 -52.94 46.08
N TYR A 112 2.13 -52.43 47.28
CA TYR A 112 2.33 -51.02 47.59
C TYR A 112 3.81 -50.61 47.62
N SER A 113 4.68 -51.49 48.14
CA SER A 113 6.13 -51.26 48.14
C SER A 113 6.70 -51.21 46.72
N ALA A 114 6.21 -52.07 45.81
CA ALA A 114 6.60 -52.04 44.40
C ALA A 114 6.15 -50.74 43.71
N TYR A 115 4.91 -50.31 43.95
CA TYR A 115 4.42 -49.01 43.49
C TYR A 115 5.30 -47.86 43.97
N THR A 116 5.54 -47.80 45.29
CA THR A 116 6.35 -46.74 45.91
C THR A 116 7.77 -46.70 45.34
N LYS A 117 8.36 -47.87 45.02
CA LYS A 117 9.67 -47.93 44.37
C LYS A 117 9.65 -47.33 42.96
N LEU A 118 8.63 -47.63 42.15
CA LEU A 118 8.47 -47.05 40.81
C LEU A 118 8.23 -45.54 40.86
N VAL A 119 7.39 -45.09 41.80
CA VAL A 119 7.18 -43.66 42.06
C VAL A 119 8.51 -42.97 42.39
N ARG A 120 9.34 -43.56 43.25
CA ARG A 120 10.65 -43.00 43.62
C ARG A 120 11.68 -43.01 42.49
N SER A 121 11.62 -43.97 41.57
CA SER A 121 12.54 -44.01 40.43
C SER A 121 12.16 -43.03 39.33
N ASN A 122 10.86 -42.72 39.21
CA ASN A 122 10.32 -41.99 38.06
C ASN A 122 9.93 -40.53 38.37
N ILE A 123 9.66 -40.17 39.63
CA ILE A 123 9.41 -38.78 40.00
C ILE A 123 10.72 -38.04 40.24
N HIS A 124 10.91 -36.95 39.51
CA HIS A 124 11.97 -35.99 39.73
C HIS A 124 11.37 -34.68 40.25
N LEU A 125 11.57 -34.39 41.53
CA LEU A 125 11.10 -33.15 42.14
C LEU A 125 12.13 -32.02 41.94
N VAL A 126 11.71 -30.91 41.33
CA VAL A 126 12.54 -29.71 41.16
C VAL A 126 11.85 -28.55 41.86
N VAL A 127 12.44 -28.11 42.98
CA VAL A 127 11.91 -27.02 43.78
C VAL A 127 12.75 -25.76 43.58
N CYS A 128 12.10 -24.69 43.15
CA CYS A 128 12.70 -23.42 42.81
C CYS A 128 12.35 -22.38 43.88
N MET A 129 13.29 -22.09 44.79
CA MET A 129 13.09 -21.10 45.86
C MET A 129 14.05 -19.92 45.77
N SER A 130 13.56 -18.72 46.09
CA SER A 130 14.41 -17.56 46.32
C SER A 130 15.11 -17.66 47.69
N PRO A 131 16.44 -17.47 47.77
CA PRO A 131 17.17 -17.47 49.05
C PRO A 131 16.93 -16.21 49.90
N ILE A 132 16.10 -15.28 49.40
CA ILE A 132 15.83 -13.98 50.01
C ILE A 132 14.71 -14.11 51.05
N GLY A 133 14.99 -13.66 52.28
CA GLY A 133 14.03 -13.62 53.38
C GLY A 133 14.20 -14.72 54.43
N GLU A 134 13.57 -14.53 55.59
CA GLU A 134 13.61 -15.51 56.68
C GLU A 134 12.72 -16.73 56.43
N ILE A 135 11.67 -16.57 55.62
CA ILE A 135 10.70 -17.63 55.28
C ILE A 135 11.42 -18.82 54.63
N PHE A 136 12.36 -18.57 53.72
CA PHE A 136 13.17 -19.62 53.10
C PHE A 136 13.93 -20.44 54.15
N ARG A 137 14.62 -19.78 55.09
CA ARG A 137 15.36 -20.45 56.17
C ARG A 137 14.44 -21.18 57.15
N ALA A 138 13.24 -20.68 57.39
CA ALA A 138 12.24 -21.35 58.21
C ALA A 138 11.77 -22.65 57.55
N ARG A 139 11.43 -22.61 56.26
CA ARG A 139 11.01 -23.78 55.47
C ARG A 139 12.09 -24.86 55.41
N LEU A 140 13.34 -24.50 55.16
CA LEU A 140 14.44 -25.49 55.17
C LEU A 140 14.64 -26.16 56.54
N ARG A 141 14.36 -25.47 57.64
CA ARG A 141 14.42 -26.05 58.99
C ARG A 141 13.22 -26.95 59.29
N GLN A 142 12.04 -26.60 58.79
CA GLN A 142 10.82 -27.38 58.97
C GLN A 142 10.80 -28.65 58.11
N PHE A 143 11.36 -28.58 56.89
CA PHE A 143 11.33 -29.66 55.90
C PHE A 143 12.75 -30.10 55.52
N PRO A 144 13.43 -30.92 56.36
CA PRO A 144 14.85 -31.27 56.17
C PRO A 144 15.11 -32.10 54.91
N SER A 145 14.09 -32.77 54.36
CA SER A 145 14.23 -33.63 53.17
C SER A 145 14.52 -32.83 51.91
N LEU A 146 14.13 -31.55 51.88
CA LEU A 146 14.51 -30.64 50.80
C LEU A 146 16.04 -30.44 50.72
N VAL A 147 16.75 -30.61 51.84
CA VAL A 147 18.21 -30.50 51.90
C VAL A 147 18.88 -31.87 51.82
N ASN A 148 18.31 -32.88 52.48
CA ASN A 148 18.93 -34.20 52.58
C ASN A 148 18.71 -35.07 51.33
N CYS A 149 17.59 -34.91 50.62
CA CYS A 149 17.22 -35.77 49.49
C CYS A 149 17.40 -35.08 48.14
N CYS A 150 17.52 -33.76 48.10
CA CYS A 150 17.71 -33.00 46.86
C CYS A 150 19.16 -32.56 46.70
N THR A 151 19.60 -32.42 45.44
CA THR A 151 20.85 -31.72 45.13
C THR A 151 20.58 -30.23 45.07
N ILE A 152 21.36 -29.44 45.80
CA ILE A 152 21.23 -27.98 45.81
C ILE A 152 22.08 -27.41 44.68
N ASP A 153 21.41 -26.77 43.72
CA ASP A 153 22.05 -25.96 42.69
C ASP A 153 21.86 -24.48 43.02
N TRP A 154 22.97 -23.75 43.17
CA TRP A 154 22.96 -22.36 43.62
C TRP A 154 23.12 -21.40 42.45
N PHE A 155 22.07 -20.64 42.16
CA PHE A 155 22.10 -19.58 41.16
C PHE A 155 22.68 -18.29 41.77
N SER A 156 23.96 -18.04 41.50
CA SER A 156 24.64 -16.81 41.89
C SER A 156 24.29 -15.64 40.97
N GLU A 157 24.59 -14.42 41.44
CA GLU A 157 24.64 -13.24 40.58
C GLU A 157 25.54 -13.51 39.37
N TRP A 158 25.17 -12.96 38.20
CA TRP A 158 25.96 -13.18 36.99
C TRP A 158 27.34 -12.53 37.12
N PRO A 159 28.43 -13.28 36.87
CA PRO A 159 29.76 -12.71 36.85
C PRO A 159 29.94 -11.80 35.62
N ASP A 160 30.99 -10.99 35.66
CA ASP A 160 31.31 -10.00 34.62
C ASP A 160 31.41 -10.66 33.23
N GLU A 161 32.04 -11.83 33.16
CA GLU A 161 32.20 -12.58 31.92
C GLU A 161 30.84 -13.02 31.34
N ALA A 162 29.88 -13.38 32.21
CA ALA A 162 28.54 -13.75 31.77
C ALA A 162 27.76 -12.52 31.29
N LEU A 163 27.85 -11.39 31.99
CA LEU A 163 27.23 -10.12 31.58
C LEU A 163 27.77 -9.65 30.22
N GLN A 164 29.08 -9.79 29.99
CA GLN A 164 29.73 -9.47 28.73
C GLN A 164 29.29 -10.42 27.61
N SER A 165 29.29 -11.73 27.85
CA SER A 165 28.88 -12.73 26.84
C SER A 165 27.42 -12.57 26.41
N VAL A 166 26.52 -12.28 27.36
CA VAL A 166 25.12 -12.01 27.04
C VAL A 166 24.99 -10.71 26.25
N ALA A 167 25.67 -9.64 26.68
CA ALA A 167 25.64 -8.37 25.94
C ALA A 167 26.24 -8.50 24.54
N SER A 168 27.34 -9.23 24.35
CA SER A 168 27.97 -9.43 23.04
C SER A 168 27.03 -10.18 22.09
N THR A 169 26.33 -11.20 22.59
CA THR A 169 25.33 -11.94 21.80
C THR A 169 24.17 -11.02 21.40
N PHE A 170 23.61 -10.27 22.36
CA PHE A 170 22.49 -9.35 22.10
C PHE A 170 22.85 -8.21 21.16
N LEU A 171 24.05 -7.64 21.28
CA LEU A 171 24.53 -6.55 20.44
C LEU A 171 24.96 -7.06 19.06
N GLY A 172 25.44 -8.30 18.95
CA GLY A 172 25.75 -8.94 17.67
C GLY A 172 24.52 -9.15 16.77
N GLU A 173 23.33 -9.31 17.35
CA GLU A 173 22.07 -9.35 16.58
C GLU A 173 21.71 -8.00 15.92
N ILE A 174 22.42 -6.93 16.26
CA ILE A 174 22.26 -5.61 15.65
C ILE A 174 23.27 -5.51 14.51
N GLN A 175 22.78 -5.71 13.27
CA GLN A 175 23.60 -5.82 12.06
C GLN A 175 24.59 -4.66 11.85
N GLU A 176 24.30 -3.47 12.38
CA GLU A 176 25.15 -2.28 12.28
C GLU A 176 26.33 -2.28 13.29
N LEU A 177 26.24 -3.11 14.32
CA LEU A 177 27.24 -3.26 15.38
C LEU A 177 28.07 -4.54 15.22
N GLU A 178 27.69 -5.46 14.34
CA GLU A 178 28.33 -6.77 14.19
C GLU A 178 29.85 -6.66 13.90
N ASP A 179 30.27 -5.65 13.13
CA ASP A 179 31.68 -5.43 12.74
C ASP A 179 32.29 -4.11 13.25
N SER A 180 31.64 -3.47 14.22
CA SER A 180 32.08 -2.16 14.71
C SER A 180 33.17 -2.29 15.78
N PRO A 181 34.26 -1.50 15.72
CA PRO A 181 35.29 -1.49 16.78
C PRO A 181 34.72 -0.98 18.12
N TYR A 182 33.54 -0.35 18.10
CA TYR A 182 32.87 0.17 19.29
C TYR A 182 32.08 -0.88 20.05
N THR A 183 31.82 -2.05 19.45
CA THR A 183 30.95 -3.08 20.04
C THR A 183 31.50 -3.61 21.36
N GLN A 184 32.81 -3.84 21.45
CA GLN A 184 33.44 -4.23 22.71
C GLN A 184 33.26 -3.16 23.79
N GLY A 185 33.44 -1.88 23.45
CA GLY A 185 33.23 -0.78 24.40
C GLY A 185 31.78 -0.65 24.87
N LEU A 186 30.81 -0.97 24.01
CA LEU A 186 29.39 -1.02 24.39
C LEU A 186 29.09 -2.20 25.32
N VAL A 187 29.66 -3.38 25.04
CA VAL A 187 29.55 -4.57 25.90
C VAL A 187 30.07 -4.27 27.31
N ASP A 188 31.27 -3.69 27.39
CA ASP A 188 31.91 -3.32 28.67
C ASP A 188 31.06 -2.29 29.42
N MET A 189 30.50 -1.31 28.71
CA MET A 189 29.62 -0.29 29.28
C MET A 189 28.33 -0.90 29.84
N CYS A 190 27.69 -1.82 29.12
CA CYS A 190 26.48 -2.50 29.59
C CYS A 190 26.74 -3.26 30.90
N GLY A 191 27.83 -4.02 30.97
CA GLY A 191 28.24 -4.72 32.19
C GLY A 191 28.50 -3.76 33.36
N ALA A 192 29.27 -2.70 33.11
CA ALA A 192 29.61 -1.70 34.11
C ALA A 192 28.36 -0.96 34.66
N ILE A 193 27.39 -0.64 33.80
CA ILE A 193 26.13 -0.02 34.22
C ILE A 193 25.37 -0.96 35.15
N HIS A 194 25.25 -2.24 34.81
CA HIS A 194 24.53 -3.21 35.64
C HIS A 194 25.15 -3.36 37.03
N GLN A 195 26.47 -3.53 37.10
CA GLN A 195 27.20 -3.60 38.36
C GLN A 195 27.09 -2.31 39.19
N MET A 196 27.14 -1.16 38.52
CA MET A 196 26.96 0.13 39.18
C MET A 196 25.60 0.19 39.86
N VAL A 197 24.53 -0.25 39.18
CA VAL A 197 23.18 -0.31 39.76
C VAL A 197 23.14 -1.28 40.94
N ALA A 198 23.76 -2.46 40.84
CA ALA A 198 23.85 -3.41 41.96
C ALA A 198 24.53 -2.79 43.19
N ARG A 199 25.65 -2.08 43.00
CA ARG A 199 26.35 -1.36 44.07
C ARG A 199 25.49 -0.24 44.66
N LYS A 200 24.79 0.52 43.82
CA LYS A 200 23.89 1.61 44.24
C LYS A 200 22.67 1.11 44.99
N SER A 201 22.12 -0.04 44.63
CA SER A 201 21.03 -0.69 45.37
C SER A 201 21.45 -1.09 46.79
N LYS A 202 22.70 -1.54 46.98
CA LYS A 202 23.25 -1.80 48.33
C LYS A 202 23.39 -0.52 49.15
N GLN A 203 23.84 0.58 48.53
CA GLN A 203 23.88 1.90 49.18
C GLN A 203 22.49 2.41 49.55
N TYR A 204 21.52 2.26 48.65
CA TYR A 204 20.12 2.63 48.86
C TYR A 204 19.50 1.91 50.06
N LEU A 205 19.79 0.60 50.21
CA LEU A 205 19.37 -0.16 51.38
C LEU A 205 20.00 0.39 52.67
N ALA A 206 21.31 0.69 52.65
CA ALA A 206 22.01 1.19 53.83
C ALA A 206 21.51 2.57 54.29
N GLU A 207 21.19 3.46 53.35
CA GLU A 207 20.78 4.85 53.65
C GLU A 207 19.29 4.96 53.98
N LEU A 208 18.43 4.24 53.24
CA LEU A 208 16.97 4.44 53.31
C LEU A 208 16.22 3.22 53.83
N SER A 209 16.91 2.12 54.16
CA SER A 209 16.31 0.87 54.62
C SER A 209 15.24 0.32 53.66
N ARG A 210 15.39 0.60 52.36
CA ARG A 210 14.48 0.15 51.29
C ARG A 210 15.21 -0.79 50.36
N TYR A 211 14.57 -1.91 50.05
CA TYR A 211 15.12 -2.90 49.13
C TYR A 211 14.85 -2.52 47.68
N ASN A 212 15.90 -2.59 46.86
CA ASN A 212 15.80 -2.59 45.40
C ASN A 212 16.55 -3.81 44.87
N TYR A 213 15.84 -4.73 44.22
CA TYR A 213 16.43 -5.98 43.73
C TYR A 213 16.88 -5.81 42.29
N VAL A 214 18.12 -6.16 42.02
CA VAL A 214 18.71 -6.15 40.68
C VAL A 214 18.72 -7.59 40.19
N THR A 215 17.97 -7.89 39.14
CA THR A 215 17.87 -9.24 38.57
C THR A 215 18.45 -9.31 37.15
N PRO A 216 18.89 -10.49 36.70
CA PRO A 216 19.24 -10.71 35.30
C PRO A 216 18.12 -10.31 34.32
N THR A 217 16.85 -10.51 34.68
CA THR A 217 15.72 -9.99 33.86
C THR A 217 15.83 -8.49 33.61
N SER A 218 16.12 -7.68 34.64
CA SER A 218 16.31 -6.23 34.47
C SER A 218 17.48 -5.88 33.54
N TYR A 219 18.52 -6.71 33.50
CA TYR A 219 19.64 -6.55 32.56
C TYR A 219 19.21 -6.84 31.12
N LEU A 220 18.45 -7.92 30.91
CA LEU A 220 17.92 -8.27 29.60
C LEU A 220 16.91 -7.22 29.10
N ASP A 221 16.09 -6.67 30.00
CA ASP A 221 15.19 -5.57 29.68
C ASP A 221 15.95 -4.31 29.26
N LEU A 222 17.07 -3.99 29.92
CA LEU A 222 17.97 -2.91 29.51
C LEU A 222 18.48 -3.13 28.09
N LEU A 223 19.02 -4.32 27.79
CA LEU A 223 19.53 -4.66 26.46
C LEU A 223 18.43 -4.63 25.39
N GLY A 224 17.25 -5.17 25.72
CA GLY A 224 16.08 -5.16 24.84
C GLY A 224 15.57 -3.75 24.56
N THR A 225 15.55 -2.89 25.58
CA THR A 225 15.17 -1.48 25.44
C THR A 225 16.19 -0.71 24.61
N PHE A 226 17.48 -0.95 24.83
CA PHE A 226 18.55 -0.36 24.03
C PHE A 226 18.40 -0.71 22.55
N ARG A 227 18.20 -2.00 22.22
CA ARG A 227 17.96 -2.45 20.84
C ARG A 227 16.77 -1.75 20.19
N LYS A 228 15.63 -1.67 20.91
CA LYS A 228 14.44 -0.98 20.42
C LYS A 228 14.71 0.50 20.15
N LEU A 229 15.42 1.17 21.06
CA LEU A 229 15.75 2.59 20.95
C LEU A 229 16.69 2.86 19.77
N VAL A 230 17.72 2.02 19.59
CA VAL A 230 18.65 2.11 18.45
C VAL A 230 17.90 1.97 17.13
N SER A 231 17.04 0.96 17.00
CA SER A 231 16.22 0.75 15.80
C SER A 231 15.32 1.96 15.51
N LEU A 232 14.63 2.47 16.54
CA LEU A 232 13.75 3.64 16.42
C LEU A 232 14.54 4.88 15.95
N LYS A 233 15.63 5.22 16.64
CA LYS A 233 16.45 6.40 16.33
C LYS A 233 17.11 6.29 14.96
N LYS A 234 17.55 5.09 14.58
CA LYS A 234 18.07 4.84 13.24
C LYS A 234 17.00 5.11 12.19
N SER A 235 15.78 4.59 12.36
CA SER A 235 14.68 4.80 11.42
C SER A 235 14.37 6.29 11.26
N GLU A 236 14.37 7.05 12.35
CA GLU A 236 14.14 8.49 12.38
C GLU A 236 15.22 9.25 11.57
N ILE A 237 16.50 8.92 11.80
CA ILE A 237 17.64 9.53 11.09
C ILE A 237 17.63 9.16 9.61
N VAL A 238 17.38 7.90 9.27
CA VAL A 238 17.33 7.43 7.88
C VAL A 238 16.19 8.11 7.13
N ASN A 239 15.01 8.21 7.74
CA ASN A 239 13.87 8.91 7.13
C ASN A 239 14.14 10.41 6.96
N ALA A 240 14.75 11.06 7.96
CA ALA A 240 15.17 12.45 7.85
C ALA A 240 16.19 12.65 6.73
N ARG A 241 17.19 11.76 6.62
CA ARG A 241 18.19 11.77 5.55
C ARG A 241 17.55 11.60 4.18
N ILE A 242 16.64 10.63 4.02
CA ILE A 242 15.94 10.39 2.75
C ILE A 242 15.13 11.63 2.35
N ARG A 243 14.37 12.21 3.28
CA ARG A 243 13.59 13.43 3.03
C ARG A 243 14.48 14.59 2.58
N THR A 244 15.60 14.82 3.27
CA THR A 244 16.55 15.88 2.90
C THR A 244 17.18 15.60 1.54
N LYS A 245 17.56 14.34 1.26
CA LYS A 245 18.09 13.94 -0.04
C LYS A 245 17.07 14.21 -1.16
N THR A 246 15.83 13.75 -1.01
CA THR A 246 14.77 13.99 -2.00
C THR A 246 14.49 15.49 -2.20
N GLY A 247 14.56 16.29 -1.13
CA GLY A 247 14.45 17.74 -1.23
C GLY A 247 15.59 18.35 -2.04
N LEU A 248 16.83 17.94 -1.77
CA LEU A 248 18.02 18.39 -2.49
C LEU A 248 18.01 17.96 -3.95
N ASP A 249 17.65 16.71 -4.24
CA ASP A 249 17.56 16.18 -5.61
C ASP A 249 16.56 17.00 -6.45
N LYS A 250 15.43 17.39 -5.86
CA LYS A 250 14.45 18.28 -6.52
C LYS A 250 15.01 19.68 -6.77
N LEU A 251 15.69 20.27 -5.78
CA LEU A 251 16.29 21.59 -5.95
C LEU A 251 17.35 21.60 -7.04
N LEU A 252 18.18 20.55 -7.12
CA LEU A 252 19.18 20.39 -8.19
C LEU A 252 18.50 20.25 -9.55
N SER A 253 17.49 19.38 -9.68
CA SER A 253 16.74 19.22 -10.93
C SER A 253 16.08 20.53 -11.39
N THR A 254 15.47 21.29 -10.48
CA THR A 254 14.87 22.58 -10.81
C THR A 254 15.94 23.62 -11.18
N ALA A 255 17.10 23.61 -10.53
CA ALA A 255 18.20 24.50 -10.90
C ALA A 255 18.68 24.22 -12.33
N GLU A 256 18.84 22.94 -12.71
CA GLU A 256 19.18 22.53 -14.08
C GLU A 256 18.10 22.93 -15.10
N GLU A 257 16.81 22.81 -14.75
CA GLU A 257 15.71 23.27 -15.60
C GLU A 257 15.69 24.78 -15.79
N VAL A 258 15.93 25.54 -14.71
CA VAL A 258 16.00 27.01 -14.76
C VAL A 258 17.18 27.47 -15.60
N GLU A 259 18.34 26.82 -15.50
CA GLU A 259 19.51 27.12 -16.33
C GLU A 259 19.20 26.93 -17.83
N LYS A 260 18.55 25.83 -18.20
CA LYS A 260 18.10 25.60 -19.60
C LYS A 260 17.10 26.65 -20.07
N LEU A 261 16.13 27.01 -19.22
CA LEU A 261 15.15 28.05 -19.56
C LEU A 261 15.81 29.43 -19.72
N GLN A 262 16.86 29.74 -18.96
CA GLN A 262 17.65 30.96 -19.13
C GLN A 262 18.39 30.97 -20.47
N GLU A 263 19.03 29.87 -20.85
CA GLU A 263 19.69 29.72 -22.16
C GLU A 263 18.68 29.89 -23.31
N GLU A 264 17.52 29.25 -23.22
CA GLU A 264 16.44 29.40 -24.20
C GLU A 264 15.96 30.86 -24.30
N LEU A 265 15.75 31.53 -23.16
CA LEU A 265 15.31 32.92 -23.11
C LEU A 265 16.34 33.86 -23.76
N GLU A 266 17.62 33.71 -23.45
CA GLU A 266 18.72 34.47 -24.06
C GLU A 266 18.77 34.26 -25.58
N SER A 267 18.53 33.02 -26.04
CA SER A 267 18.49 32.71 -27.47
C SER A 267 17.27 33.30 -28.20
N MET A 268 16.10 33.34 -27.53
CA MET A 268 14.87 33.87 -28.12
C MET A 268 14.78 35.39 -28.08
N GLN A 269 15.47 36.06 -27.16
CA GLN A 269 15.47 37.51 -27.01
C GLN A 269 15.81 38.27 -28.31
N PRO A 270 16.89 37.96 -29.07
CA PRO A 270 17.16 38.64 -30.33
C PRO A 270 16.13 38.32 -31.42
N LEU A 271 15.62 37.10 -31.46
CA LEU A 271 14.58 36.69 -32.43
C LEU A 271 13.27 37.46 -32.20
N LEU A 272 12.88 37.65 -30.93
CA LEU A 272 11.70 38.44 -30.56
C LEU A 272 11.89 39.92 -30.89
N ALA A 273 13.08 40.47 -30.65
CA ALA A 273 13.39 41.85 -31.03
C ALA A 273 13.32 42.05 -32.56
N GLN A 274 13.87 41.11 -33.34
CA GLN A 274 13.79 41.15 -34.79
C GLN A 274 12.35 41.01 -35.29
N ALA A 275 11.59 40.04 -34.76
CA ALA A 275 10.19 39.88 -35.10
C ALA A 275 9.34 41.11 -34.75
N ALA A 276 9.65 41.80 -33.64
CA ALA A 276 8.99 43.06 -33.27
C ALA A 276 9.28 44.18 -34.28
N VAL A 277 10.54 44.32 -34.73
CA VAL A 277 10.92 45.27 -35.78
C VAL A 277 10.21 44.93 -37.09
N ASP A 278 10.25 43.66 -37.52
CA ASP A 278 9.58 43.21 -38.74
C ASP A 278 8.05 43.46 -38.68
N THR A 279 7.45 43.29 -37.49
CA THR A 279 6.02 43.58 -37.27
C THR A 279 5.73 45.08 -37.35
N GLU A 280 6.63 45.93 -36.85
CA GLU A 280 6.47 47.38 -36.93
C GLU A 280 6.64 47.89 -38.38
N GLU A 281 7.62 47.37 -39.11
CA GLU A 281 7.82 47.65 -40.55
C GLU A 281 6.59 47.24 -41.39
N THR A 282 6.10 46.01 -41.18
CA THR A 282 4.89 45.53 -41.87
C THR A 282 3.67 46.35 -41.49
N MET A 283 3.52 46.79 -40.23
CA MET A 283 2.44 47.68 -39.82
C MET A 283 2.53 49.05 -40.50
N GLU A 284 3.73 49.59 -40.67
CA GLU A 284 3.93 50.85 -41.40
C GLU A 284 3.61 50.71 -42.90
N GLN A 285 4.00 49.58 -43.51
CA GLN A 285 3.63 49.26 -44.89
C GLN A 285 2.11 49.12 -45.03
N ILE A 286 1.43 48.42 -44.12
CA ILE A 286 -0.04 48.31 -44.10
C ILE A 286 -0.69 49.70 -43.97
N LYS A 287 -0.13 50.61 -43.16
CA LYS A 287 -0.63 51.99 -43.09
C LYS A 287 -0.51 52.71 -44.43
N LYS A 288 0.64 52.62 -45.11
CA LYS A 288 0.85 53.21 -46.45
C LYS A 288 -0.13 52.62 -47.47
N ASP A 289 -0.22 51.29 -47.51
CA ASP A 289 -1.12 50.57 -48.42
C ASP A 289 -2.59 50.88 -48.11
N SER A 290 -2.95 51.10 -46.84
CA SER A 290 -4.31 51.51 -46.45
C SER A 290 -4.67 52.91 -46.92
N VAL A 291 -3.72 53.85 -47.00
CA VAL A 291 -3.98 55.19 -47.57
C VAL A 291 -4.25 55.05 -49.06
N VAL A 292 -3.38 54.33 -49.78
CA VAL A 292 -3.54 54.09 -51.23
C VAL A 292 -4.84 53.34 -51.52
N ALA A 293 -5.18 52.33 -50.73
CA ALA A 293 -6.42 51.58 -50.86
C ALA A 293 -7.66 52.45 -50.61
N ASN A 294 -7.61 53.38 -49.64
CA ASN A 294 -8.70 54.33 -49.39
C ASN A 294 -8.84 55.36 -50.52
N GLU A 295 -7.74 55.88 -51.06
CA GLU A 295 -7.78 56.77 -52.23
C GLU A 295 -8.38 56.05 -53.44
N THR A 296 -7.91 54.82 -53.71
CA THR A 296 -8.44 53.97 -54.77
C THR A 296 -9.92 53.66 -54.55
N LYS A 297 -10.34 53.41 -53.30
CA LYS A 297 -11.75 53.19 -52.95
C LYS A 297 -12.62 54.41 -53.28
N VAL A 298 -12.14 55.63 -53.03
CA VAL A 298 -12.87 56.86 -53.38
C VAL A 298 -13.01 57.00 -54.91
N VAL A 299 -11.95 56.69 -55.66
CA VAL A 299 -12.00 56.69 -57.13
C VAL A 299 -13.00 55.65 -57.64
N VAL A 300 -12.91 54.41 -57.16
CA VAL A 300 -13.82 53.32 -57.56
C VAL A 300 -15.27 53.65 -57.20
N GLN A 301 -15.54 54.25 -56.03
CA GLN A 301 -16.89 54.68 -55.67
C GLN A 301 -17.43 55.77 -56.60
N ARG A 302 -16.59 56.70 -57.06
CA ARG A 302 -16.98 57.70 -58.06
C ARG A 302 -17.29 57.05 -59.42
N GLU A 303 -16.43 56.16 -59.87
CA GLU A 303 -16.62 55.40 -61.11
C GLU A 303 -17.88 54.52 -61.03
N GLU A 304 -18.16 53.90 -59.88
CA GLU A 304 -19.35 53.09 -59.62
C GLU A 304 -20.63 53.94 -59.72
N ILE A 305 -20.64 55.15 -59.15
CA ILE A 305 -21.77 56.08 -59.27
C ILE A 305 -21.99 56.48 -60.73
N GLU A 306 -20.93 56.81 -61.47
CA GLU A 306 -21.04 57.17 -62.88
C GLU A 306 -21.50 55.98 -63.76
N ALA A 307 -20.96 54.79 -63.50
CA ALA A 307 -21.34 53.56 -64.19
C ALA A 307 -22.81 53.21 -63.89
N THR A 308 -23.26 53.37 -62.65
CA THR A 308 -24.66 53.14 -62.27
C THR A 308 -25.58 54.15 -62.96
N LYS A 309 -25.19 55.43 -63.04
CA LYS A 309 -25.96 56.44 -63.79
C LYS A 309 -26.07 56.08 -65.27
N LYS A 310 -24.96 55.73 -65.92
CA LYS A 310 -24.97 55.27 -67.32
C LYS A 310 -25.79 53.99 -67.50
N ALA A 311 -25.74 53.06 -66.55
CA ALA A 311 -26.57 51.85 -66.57
C ALA A 311 -28.06 52.19 -66.48
N THR A 312 -28.46 53.12 -65.60
CA THR A 312 -29.87 53.57 -65.51
C THR A 312 -30.35 54.30 -66.77
N GLU A 313 -29.50 55.14 -67.37
CA GLU A 313 -29.81 55.83 -68.64
C GLU A 313 -29.96 54.82 -69.79
N THR A 314 -29.07 53.82 -69.86
CA THR A 314 -29.13 52.77 -70.87
C THR A 314 -30.35 51.87 -70.67
N GLN A 315 -30.70 51.54 -69.42
CA GLN A 315 -31.91 50.79 -69.10
C GLN A 315 -33.17 51.55 -69.49
N ALA A 316 -33.23 52.86 -69.24
CA ALA A 316 -34.36 53.68 -69.68
C ALA A 316 -34.52 53.69 -71.21
N ILE A 317 -33.41 53.77 -71.96
CA ILE A 317 -33.44 53.66 -73.43
C ILE A 317 -33.90 52.27 -73.87
N ALA A 318 -33.44 51.21 -73.19
CA ALA A 318 -33.85 49.84 -73.49
C ALA A 318 -35.35 49.62 -73.22
N ASP A 319 -35.87 50.16 -72.11
CA ASP A 319 -37.30 50.08 -71.75
C ASP A 319 -38.16 50.87 -72.75
N ASP A 320 -37.69 52.03 -73.21
CA ASP A 320 -38.35 52.85 -74.24
C ASP A 320 -38.43 52.10 -75.58
N ALA A 321 -37.31 51.51 -76.01
CA ALA A 321 -37.25 50.68 -77.22
C ALA A 321 -38.10 49.40 -77.11
N GLN A 322 -38.18 48.80 -75.92
CA GLN A 322 -39.03 47.64 -75.66
C GLN A 322 -40.51 48.02 -75.75
N ARG A 323 -40.90 49.19 -75.23
CA ARG A 323 -42.28 49.70 -75.36
C ARG A 323 -42.68 49.89 -76.82
N ASP A 324 -41.81 50.50 -77.62
CA ASP A 324 -42.05 50.71 -79.05
C ASP A 324 -42.13 49.36 -79.81
N LEU A 325 -41.32 48.38 -79.40
CA LEU A 325 -41.40 47.01 -79.93
C LEU A 325 -42.72 46.33 -79.55
N ASP A 326 -43.16 46.45 -78.30
CA ASP A 326 -44.41 45.86 -77.81
C ASP A 326 -45.64 46.49 -78.47
N GLU A 327 -45.58 47.76 -78.92
CA GLU A 327 -46.62 48.38 -79.74
C GLU A 327 -46.63 47.85 -81.18
N ALA A 328 -45.44 47.59 -81.76
CA ALA A 328 -45.31 47.11 -83.13
C ALA A 328 -45.59 45.59 -83.29
N LEU A 329 -45.29 44.78 -82.27
CA LEU A 329 -45.45 43.32 -82.30
C LEU A 329 -46.90 42.85 -82.59
N PRO A 330 -47.96 43.41 -81.97
CA PRO A 330 -49.34 43.03 -82.28
C PRO A 330 -49.72 43.24 -83.74
N ALA A 331 -49.25 44.33 -84.36
CA ALA A 331 -49.48 44.59 -85.78
C ALA A 331 -48.74 43.58 -86.67
N LEU A 332 -47.52 43.19 -86.30
CA LEU A 332 -46.76 42.15 -87.00
C LEU A 332 -47.38 40.76 -86.83
N GLU A 333 -47.80 40.38 -85.63
CA GLU A 333 -48.45 39.09 -85.35
C GLU A 333 -49.80 38.99 -86.04
N ALA A 334 -50.58 40.07 -86.09
CA ALA A 334 -51.80 40.15 -86.88
C ALA A 334 -51.49 39.93 -88.36
N ALA A 335 -50.47 40.60 -88.90
CA ALA A 335 -50.04 40.41 -90.29
C ALA A 335 -49.55 38.97 -90.56
N LEU A 336 -48.77 38.36 -89.66
CA LEU A 336 -48.32 36.97 -89.78
C LEU A 336 -49.47 35.96 -89.69
N THR A 337 -50.47 36.23 -88.86
CA THR A 337 -51.67 35.40 -88.75
C THR A 337 -52.48 35.45 -90.04
N SER A 338 -52.67 36.64 -90.63
CA SER A 338 -53.28 36.79 -91.96
C SER A 338 -52.44 36.11 -93.06
N LEU A 339 -51.12 36.11 -92.95
CA LEU A 339 -50.24 35.42 -93.91
C LEU A 339 -50.33 33.89 -93.78
N LYS A 340 -50.51 33.35 -92.56
CA LYS A 340 -50.75 31.92 -92.31
C LYS A 340 -52.13 31.45 -92.79
N SER A 341 -53.12 32.32 -92.94
CA SER A 341 -54.43 31.97 -93.51
C SER A 341 -54.45 31.87 -95.03
N LEU A 342 -53.35 32.21 -95.72
CA LEU A 342 -53.24 32.04 -97.18
C LEU A 342 -53.05 30.56 -97.52
N ASN A 343 -53.91 30.03 -98.38
CA ASN A 343 -53.79 28.67 -98.88
C ASN A 343 -52.92 28.63 -100.14
N ARG A 344 -52.28 27.49 -100.40
CA ARG A 344 -51.43 27.27 -101.59
C ARG A 344 -52.16 27.58 -102.89
N ASN A 345 -53.48 27.39 -102.92
CA ASN A 345 -54.30 27.66 -104.10
C ASN A 345 -54.36 29.15 -104.43
N ASP A 346 -54.45 30.04 -103.43
CA ASP A 346 -54.50 31.50 -103.63
C ASP A 346 -53.20 32.03 -104.30
N VAL A 347 -52.05 31.46 -103.93
CA VAL A 347 -50.75 31.80 -104.54
C VAL A 347 -50.61 31.26 -105.97
N VAL A 348 -51.19 30.08 -106.25
CA VAL A 348 -51.20 29.49 -107.60
C VAL A 348 -52.09 30.30 -108.54
N GLU A 349 -53.23 30.81 -108.06
CA GLU A 349 -54.09 31.69 -108.84
C GLU A 349 -53.38 32.99 -109.24
N VAL A 350 -52.68 33.65 -108.31
CA VAL A 350 -51.91 34.86 -108.62
C VAL A 350 -50.82 34.59 -109.68
N ARG A 351 -50.16 33.42 -109.65
CA ARG A 351 -49.18 33.02 -110.68
C ARG A 351 -49.81 32.80 -112.06
N ALA A 352 -51.07 32.38 -112.13
CA ALA A 352 -51.76 32.10 -113.38
C ALA A 352 -52.35 33.35 -114.05
N LEU A 353 -52.45 34.48 -113.36
CA LEU A 353 -52.95 35.75 -113.91
C LEU A 353 -51.99 36.33 -114.96
N GLN A 354 -52.39 36.36 -116.24
CA GLN A 354 -51.61 37.00 -117.31
C GLN A 354 -51.56 38.54 -117.22
N ARG A 355 -52.57 39.18 -116.60
CA ARG A 355 -52.62 40.62 -116.27
C ARG A 355 -53.14 40.80 -114.84
N PRO A 356 -52.26 40.91 -113.82
CA PRO A 356 -52.69 41.08 -112.43
C PRO A 356 -53.36 42.45 -112.20
N PRO A 357 -54.38 42.55 -111.33
CA PRO A 357 -54.95 43.83 -110.90
C PRO A 357 -53.89 44.74 -110.25
N PRO A 358 -54.08 46.08 -110.27
CA PRO A 358 -53.10 47.03 -109.75
C PRO A 358 -52.68 46.76 -108.30
N GLY A 359 -53.61 46.35 -107.43
CA GLY A 359 -53.33 46.03 -106.03
C GLY A 359 -52.41 44.82 -105.84
N VAL A 360 -52.57 43.76 -106.65
CA VAL A 360 -51.71 42.55 -106.59
C VAL A 360 -50.31 42.87 -107.09
N LYS A 361 -50.19 43.67 -108.16
CA LYS A 361 -48.89 44.11 -108.69
C LYS A 361 -48.11 44.92 -107.65
N LEU A 362 -48.76 45.85 -106.97
CA LEU A 362 -48.12 46.72 -105.98
C LEU A 362 -47.65 45.94 -104.73
N VAL A 363 -48.45 44.97 -104.26
CA VAL A 363 -48.07 44.09 -103.13
C VAL A 363 -46.92 43.15 -103.51
N ILE A 364 -46.96 42.51 -104.68
CA ILE A 364 -45.87 41.65 -105.15
C ILE A 364 -44.60 42.46 -105.45
N ASP A 365 -44.72 43.67 -106.00
CA ASP A 365 -43.58 44.58 -106.19
C ASP A 365 -42.94 44.95 -104.85
N ALA A 366 -43.74 45.28 -103.83
CA ALA A 366 -43.24 45.54 -102.47
C ALA A 366 -42.55 44.31 -101.87
N VAL A 367 -43.11 43.11 -102.02
CA VAL A 367 -42.48 41.86 -101.56
C VAL A 367 -41.18 41.57 -102.31
N CYS A 368 -41.12 41.81 -103.63
CA CYS A 368 -39.91 41.66 -104.43
C CYS A 368 -38.83 42.66 -104.03
N ILE A 369 -39.19 43.91 -103.70
CA ILE A 369 -38.24 44.92 -103.20
C ILE A 369 -37.71 44.50 -101.82
N ILE A 370 -38.58 44.12 -100.88
CA ILE A 370 -38.17 43.67 -99.53
C ILE A 370 -37.31 42.40 -99.59
N LYS A 371 -37.60 41.47 -100.52
CA LYS A 371 -36.79 40.25 -100.74
C LYS A 371 -35.60 40.44 -101.70
N GLY A 372 -35.34 41.66 -102.19
CA GLY A 372 -34.21 41.96 -103.07
C GLY A 372 -34.24 41.30 -104.47
N VAL A 373 -35.42 40.92 -104.97
CA VAL A 373 -35.59 40.28 -106.29
C VAL A 373 -35.91 41.33 -107.34
N LYS A 374 -35.04 41.50 -108.34
CA LYS A 374 -35.23 42.47 -109.43
C LYS A 374 -36.39 42.07 -110.37
N PRO A 375 -37.30 43.00 -110.73
CA PRO A 375 -38.43 42.70 -111.61
C PRO A 375 -37.98 42.43 -113.05
N LYS A 376 -38.47 41.33 -113.65
CA LYS A 376 -38.35 41.06 -115.10
C LYS A 376 -39.43 41.84 -115.85
N LYS A 377 -39.05 42.91 -116.56
CA LYS A 377 -39.98 43.69 -117.40
C LYS A 377 -40.38 42.89 -118.64
N VAL A 378 -41.68 42.75 -118.88
CA VAL A 378 -42.23 42.29 -120.16
C VAL A 378 -42.20 43.47 -121.13
N ALA A 379 -41.74 43.26 -122.37
CA ALA A 379 -41.62 44.31 -123.37
C ALA A 379 -43.02 44.80 -123.80
N GLY A 380 -43.40 46.05 -123.47
CA GLY A 380 -44.57 46.67 -124.12
C GLY A 380 -45.39 47.76 -123.42
N GLU A 381 -45.15 48.17 -122.17
CA GLU A 381 -45.86 49.31 -121.55
C GLU A 381 -44.89 50.14 -120.67
N LYS A 382 -44.99 51.48 -120.78
CA LYS A 382 -44.12 52.47 -120.11
C LYS A 382 -44.29 52.49 -118.60
#